data_AF-A0A8H5KNW2-F1
#
_entry.id   AF-A0A8H5KNW2-F1
#
_cell.length_a   1.000
_cell.length_b   1.000
_cell.length_c   1.000
_cell.angle_alpha   90.00
_cell.angle_beta   90.00
_cell.angle_gamma   90.00
#
_symmetry.space_group_name_H-M   'P 1'
#
loop_
_entity.id
_entity.type
_entity.pdbx_description
1 polymer ?
#
loop_
_entity_poly.entity_id
_entity_poly.type
_entity_poly.pdbx_seq_one_letter_code
_entity_poly.pdbx_strand_id
1 'polypeptide(L)'
;MGPNLGHSIHLMLSSSLRGNGSIRIRSAPSKESTLLLTQDDAQYEDDAEDEVDDHHEDGAGDENHPDEDHIELKNCLDDFADALKKQSAAEIDEILNEKLSEMVYGSNMIEAVGSNLDITSELCRDIFAGVIDTDAVEISDHDKIYKAIQTERIEKCKPSSHEDVLRTRREVVQHAKAAYYMMNEVDIKGNDLSEEIILETHRLLTYKIDSPDGIPSSEYGGIYRNCPVQRGFHFFPHQYTVPKAIRDLTTSLKADIATAEASGEIDPVALAAKYCHKFVNIHPFLDGNSRTSRLILNTILLKYGGCFVWFGKDAMEREQYLDIAAEGFAA
;
A
#
# COMPACT_ATOMS: atom_id res chain seq x y z
N MET A 1 24.36 0.82 3.22
CA MET A 1 23.40 1.12 2.14
C MET A 1 22.78 -0.20 1.68
N GLY A 2 21.46 -0.25 1.57
CA GLY A 2 20.74 -1.33 0.91
C GLY A 2 20.70 -1.12 -0.61
N PRO A 3 20.10 -2.05 -1.38
CA PRO A 3 19.88 -1.85 -2.81
C PRO A 3 18.93 -0.68 -3.08
N ASN A 4 19.07 -0.03 -4.23
CA ASN A 4 18.06 0.90 -4.74
C ASN A 4 16.78 0.11 -5.06
N LEU A 5 15.65 0.50 -4.47
CA LEU A 5 14.40 -0.23 -4.56
C LEU A 5 13.78 -0.10 -5.95
N GLY A 6 13.70 1.11 -6.52
CA GLY A 6 13.23 1.33 -7.89
C GLY A 6 14.02 0.49 -8.90
N HIS A 7 15.35 0.45 -8.78
CA HIS A 7 16.19 -0.42 -9.61
C HIS A 7 15.90 -1.91 -9.40
N SER A 8 15.71 -2.34 -8.15
CA SER A 8 15.41 -3.73 -7.83
C SER A 8 14.05 -4.15 -8.39
N ILE A 9 13.05 -3.27 -8.29
CA ILE A 9 11.72 -3.46 -8.87
C ILE A 9 11.80 -3.55 -10.39
N HIS A 10 12.53 -2.62 -11.02
CA HIS A 10 12.75 -2.66 -12.46
C HIS A 10 13.34 -4.01 -12.90
N LEU A 11 14.46 -4.45 -12.31
CA LEU A 11 15.05 -5.75 -12.64
C LEU A 11 14.10 -6.92 -12.42
N MET A 12 13.32 -6.89 -11.33
CA MET A 12 12.31 -7.89 -11.04
C MET A 12 11.25 -7.92 -12.15
N LEU A 13 10.63 -6.79 -12.48
CA LEU A 13 9.57 -6.68 -13.48
C LEU A 13 10.06 -7.01 -14.90
N SER A 14 11.27 -6.59 -15.29
CA SER A 14 11.88 -6.98 -16.57
C SER A 14 12.05 -8.49 -16.70
N SER A 15 12.17 -9.20 -15.59
CA SER A 15 12.23 -10.66 -15.57
C SER A 15 10.84 -11.30 -15.45
N SER A 16 9.90 -10.67 -14.74
CA SER A 16 8.61 -11.28 -14.41
C SER A 16 7.55 -11.06 -15.49
N LEU A 17 7.46 -9.85 -16.06
CA LEU A 17 6.44 -9.52 -17.07
C LEU A 17 6.79 -10.11 -18.43
N ARG A 18 5.80 -10.71 -19.10
CA ARG A 18 6.00 -11.44 -20.37
C ARG A 18 5.55 -10.67 -21.63
N GLY A 19 4.77 -9.60 -21.51
CA GLY A 19 4.25 -8.83 -22.65
C GLY A 19 3.19 -9.59 -23.45
N ASN A 20 2.34 -10.32 -22.73
CA ASN A 20 1.18 -11.05 -23.26
C ASN A 20 0.05 -11.13 -22.20
N GLY A 21 0.02 -10.18 -21.26
CA GLY A 21 -0.86 -10.23 -20.10
C GLY A 21 -0.55 -11.31 -19.07
N SER A 22 0.65 -11.92 -19.09
CA SER A 22 1.06 -12.89 -18.05
C SER A 22 2.27 -12.40 -17.25
N ILE A 23 2.31 -12.86 -16.00
CA ILE A 23 3.40 -12.61 -15.07
C ILE A 23 4.00 -13.93 -14.61
N ARG A 24 5.32 -13.92 -14.47
CA ARG A 24 6.07 -15.02 -13.88
C ARG A 24 6.31 -14.73 -12.41
N ILE A 25 5.88 -15.64 -11.56
CA ILE A 25 6.04 -15.53 -10.11
C ILE A 25 6.90 -16.68 -9.57
N ARG A 26 7.55 -16.42 -8.44
CA ARG A 26 8.18 -17.47 -7.62
C ARG A 26 7.46 -17.54 -6.29
N SER A 27 6.70 -18.61 -6.09
CA SER A 27 6.03 -18.92 -4.81
C SER A 27 6.93 -19.69 -3.86
N ALA A 28 8.00 -20.32 -4.37
CA ALA A 28 9.02 -21.00 -3.58
C ALA A 28 10.36 -21.00 -4.33
N PRO A 29 11.51 -21.21 -3.64
CA PRO A 29 12.83 -21.24 -4.27
C PRO A 29 12.98 -22.20 -5.47
N SER A 30 12.16 -23.25 -5.52
CA SER A 30 12.16 -24.27 -6.58
C SER A 30 10.88 -24.33 -7.40
N LYS A 31 9.94 -23.39 -7.21
CA LYS A 31 8.66 -23.36 -7.93
C LYS A 31 8.48 -22.01 -8.61
N GLU A 32 8.59 -22.04 -9.93
CA GLU A 32 8.33 -20.90 -10.80
C GLU A 32 7.07 -21.21 -11.60
N SER A 33 6.11 -20.27 -11.56
CA SER A 33 4.80 -20.40 -12.20
C SER A 33 4.60 -19.20 -13.12
N THR A 34 3.93 -19.40 -14.26
CA THR A 34 3.48 -18.30 -15.11
C THR A 34 1.96 -18.22 -14.99
N LEU A 35 1.46 -17.06 -14.61
CA LEU A 35 0.04 -16.81 -14.38
C LEU A 35 -0.46 -15.81 -15.40
N LEU A 36 -1.59 -16.11 -16.05
CA LEU A 36 -2.34 -15.13 -16.80
C LEU A 36 -2.98 -14.16 -15.82
N LEU A 37 -2.82 -12.86 -16.05
CA LEU A 37 -3.49 -11.82 -15.30
C LEU A 37 -4.92 -11.72 -15.81
N THR A 38 -5.86 -11.90 -14.89
CA THR A 38 -7.28 -11.69 -15.12
C THR A 38 -7.73 -10.52 -14.26
N GLN A 39 -8.87 -9.96 -14.61
CA GLN A 39 -9.71 -9.17 -13.73
C GLN A 39 -11.07 -9.83 -13.89
N ASP A 40 -11.84 -10.06 -12.84
CA ASP A 40 -13.17 -10.70 -12.96
C ASP A 40 -14.24 -9.71 -12.51
N ASP A 41 -15.03 -9.19 -13.46
CA ASP A 41 -15.99 -8.09 -13.23
C ASP A 41 -17.12 -8.52 -12.28
N ALA A 42 -17.39 -9.83 -12.17
CA ALA A 42 -18.37 -10.39 -11.25
C ALA A 42 -17.98 -10.25 -9.76
N GLN A 43 -16.74 -9.88 -9.43
CA GLN A 43 -16.35 -9.55 -8.05
C GLN A 43 -16.48 -8.05 -7.71
N TYR A 44 -16.83 -7.22 -8.70
CA TYR A 44 -16.96 -5.78 -8.58
C TYR A 44 -18.42 -5.29 -8.77
N GLU A 45 -19.32 -6.16 -9.24
CA GLU A 45 -20.77 -5.93 -9.32
C GLU A 45 -21.53 -6.81 -8.30
N ASP A 46 -21.98 -6.19 -7.18
CA ASP A 46 -23.08 -6.56 -6.26
C ASP A 46 -22.86 -5.68 -4.98
N ASP A 47 -23.74 -4.83 -4.43
CA ASP A 47 -25.20 -4.74 -4.38
C ASP A 47 -25.61 -3.25 -4.27
N ALA A 48 -25.83 -2.55 -5.40
CA ALA A 48 -26.48 -1.23 -5.40
C ALA A 48 -27.89 -1.32 -6.00
N GLU A 49 -28.65 -2.36 -5.64
CA GLU A 49 -30.10 -2.33 -5.76
C GLU A 49 -30.67 -1.95 -4.39
N ASP A 50 -30.96 -0.67 -4.19
CA ASP A 50 -32.07 -0.26 -3.32
C ASP A 50 -32.65 1.10 -3.71
N GLU A 51 -33.89 1.01 -4.19
CA GLU A 51 -34.98 2.00 -4.24
C GLU A 51 -34.82 3.29 -5.07
N VAL A 52 -35.16 3.21 -6.35
CA VAL A 52 -35.72 4.36 -7.10
C VAL A 52 -37.21 4.15 -7.29
N ASP A 53 -38.00 4.90 -6.51
CA ASP A 53 -39.43 5.09 -6.71
C ASP A 53 -39.69 5.85 -8.03
N ASP A 54 -40.76 5.45 -8.72
CA ASP A 54 -41.15 5.83 -10.08
C ASP A 54 -41.12 7.34 -10.38
N HIS A 55 -40.51 7.75 -11.50
CA HIS A 55 -41.17 8.55 -12.56
C HIS A 55 -40.27 8.75 -13.81
N HIS A 56 -40.89 8.59 -14.98
CA HIS A 56 -40.38 8.57 -16.37
C HIS A 56 -39.33 9.62 -16.77
N GLU A 57 -38.36 9.24 -17.63
CA GLU A 57 -38.37 9.48 -19.09
C GLU A 57 -37.08 8.95 -19.77
N ASP A 58 -37.22 8.61 -21.06
CA ASP A 58 -36.27 7.95 -21.96
C ASP A 58 -34.81 8.49 -21.96
N GLY A 59 -33.85 7.58 -21.80
CA GLY A 59 -32.43 7.81 -22.09
C GLY A 59 -31.76 6.48 -22.41
N ALA A 60 -31.15 6.38 -23.60
CA ALA A 60 -30.50 5.18 -24.10
C ALA A 60 -29.49 4.62 -23.10
N GLY A 61 -29.64 3.34 -22.75
CA GLY A 61 -28.69 2.61 -21.93
C GLY A 61 -27.34 2.53 -22.64
N ASP A 62 -26.31 3.01 -21.97
CA ASP A 62 -24.93 2.69 -22.26
C ASP A 62 -24.64 1.40 -21.46
N GLU A 63 -24.80 0.25 -22.12
CA GLU A 63 -24.35 -1.02 -21.58
C GLU A 63 -22.82 -1.01 -21.64
N ASN A 64 -22.16 -0.55 -20.56
CA ASN A 64 -20.72 -0.76 -20.39
C ASN A 64 -20.48 -2.28 -20.37
N HIS A 65 -19.73 -2.74 -21.38
CA HIS A 65 -19.50 -4.16 -21.63
C HIS A 65 -18.31 -4.63 -20.74
N PRO A 66 -18.44 -5.73 -19.98
CA PRO A 66 -17.37 -6.26 -19.10
C PRO A 66 -16.07 -6.67 -19.82
N ASP A 67 -16.06 -6.67 -21.15
CA ASP A 67 -14.84 -6.92 -21.92
C ASP A 67 -13.89 -5.69 -21.95
N GLU A 68 -14.34 -4.47 -21.69
CA GLU A 68 -13.50 -3.26 -21.82
C GLU A 68 -12.51 -3.07 -20.66
N ASP A 69 -12.91 -3.28 -19.41
CA ASP A 69 -12.05 -3.04 -18.24
C ASP A 69 -10.96 -4.11 -18.09
N HIS A 70 -11.25 -5.36 -18.45
CA HIS A 70 -10.27 -6.46 -18.56
C HIS A 70 -9.16 -6.15 -19.58
N ILE A 71 -9.51 -5.39 -20.62
CA ILE A 71 -8.58 -4.95 -21.66
C ILE A 71 -7.69 -3.82 -21.13
N GLU A 72 -8.16 -2.96 -20.22
CA GLU A 72 -7.40 -1.81 -19.71
C GLU A 72 -6.17 -2.19 -18.86
N LEU A 73 -6.32 -3.00 -17.81
CA LEU A 73 -5.18 -3.36 -16.94
C LEU A 73 -4.12 -4.16 -17.72
N LYS A 74 -4.58 -5.09 -18.55
CA LYS A 74 -3.71 -5.90 -19.40
C LYS A 74 -2.93 -5.05 -20.39
N ASN A 75 -3.61 -4.16 -21.10
CA ASN A 75 -2.96 -3.26 -22.07
C ASN A 75 -1.97 -2.32 -21.37
N CYS A 76 -2.34 -1.78 -20.20
CA CYS A 76 -1.46 -0.92 -19.42
C CYS A 76 -0.17 -1.66 -19.00
N LEU A 77 -0.29 -2.91 -18.57
CA LEU A 77 0.86 -3.74 -18.20
C LEU A 77 1.72 -4.16 -19.40
N ASP A 78 1.11 -4.44 -20.55
CA ASP A 78 1.85 -4.74 -21.78
C ASP A 78 2.58 -3.50 -22.29
N ASP A 79 1.95 -2.32 -22.27
CA ASP A 79 2.58 -1.03 -22.58
C ASP A 79 3.73 -0.72 -21.63
N PHE A 80 3.54 -0.98 -20.33
CA PHE A 80 4.58 -0.82 -19.33
C PHE A 80 5.75 -1.79 -19.56
N ALA A 81 5.47 -3.07 -19.81
CA ALA A 81 6.48 -4.07 -20.13
C ALA A 81 7.28 -3.71 -21.38
N ASP A 82 6.66 -3.03 -22.34
CA ASP A 82 7.31 -2.50 -23.51
C ASP A 82 8.11 -1.22 -23.24
N ALA A 83 7.62 -0.33 -22.39
CA ALA A 83 8.35 0.85 -21.93
C ALA A 83 9.64 0.45 -21.19
N LEU A 84 9.58 -0.60 -20.35
CA LEU A 84 10.73 -1.17 -19.65
C LEU A 84 11.87 -1.59 -20.61
N LYS A 85 11.55 -1.94 -21.86
CA LYS A 85 12.54 -2.35 -22.88
C LYS A 85 13.10 -1.18 -23.69
N LYS A 86 12.37 -0.05 -23.74
CA LYS A 86 12.64 1.07 -24.67
C LYS A 86 13.36 2.25 -24.00
N GLN A 87 13.11 2.52 -22.72
CA GLN A 87 13.75 3.62 -21.99
C GLN A 87 15.09 3.19 -21.39
N SER A 88 15.94 4.16 -21.02
CA SER A 88 17.17 3.82 -20.31
C SER A 88 16.85 3.30 -18.91
N ALA A 89 17.64 2.35 -18.42
CA ALA A 89 17.37 1.75 -17.11
C ALA A 89 17.36 2.79 -15.98
N ALA A 90 18.23 3.80 -16.06
CA ALA A 90 18.31 4.85 -15.05
C ALA A 90 17.04 5.72 -14.98
N GLU A 91 16.42 6.03 -16.13
CA GLU A 91 15.17 6.81 -16.18
C GLU A 91 14.01 6.03 -15.55
N ILE A 92 13.90 4.73 -15.84
CA ILE A 92 12.87 3.86 -15.25
C ILE A 92 13.05 3.77 -13.74
N ASP A 93 14.29 3.58 -13.27
CA ASP A 93 14.58 3.47 -11.84
C ASP A 93 14.18 4.75 -11.08
N GLU A 94 14.41 5.92 -11.68
CA GLU A 94 14.02 7.22 -11.12
C GLU A 94 12.51 7.39 -11.08
N ILE A 95 11.80 7.07 -12.18
CA ILE A 95 10.33 7.10 -12.25
C ILE A 95 9.71 6.18 -11.18
N LEU A 96 10.24 4.97 -11.01
CA LEU A 96 9.75 4.04 -9.99
C LEU A 96 9.93 4.61 -8.57
N ASN A 97 11.08 5.22 -8.28
CA ASN A 97 11.32 5.87 -6.99
C ASN A 97 10.41 7.08 -6.76
N GLU A 98 10.09 7.85 -7.81
CA GLU A 98 9.10 8.93 -7.76
C GLU A 98 7.71 8.37 -7.43
N LYS A 99 7.26 7.31 -8.12
CA LYS A 99 5.96 6.69 -7.85
C LYS A 99 5.85 6.04 -6.47
N LEU A 100 6.93 5.44 -5.96
CA LEU A 100 7.00 4.98 -4.58
C LEU A 100 6.84 6.14 -3.58
N SER A 101 7.35 7.33 -3.92
CA SER A 101 7.20 8.53 -3.10
C SER A 101 5.75 9.06 -3.14
N GLU A 102 5.11 9.05 -4.31
CA GLU A 102 3.69 9.36 -4.45
C GLU A 102 2.80 8.40 -3.65
N MET A 103 3.13 7.10 -3.65
CA MET A 103 2.43 6.08 -2.85
C MET A 103 2.49 6.39 -1.35
N VAL A 104 3.68 6.74 -0.84
CA VAL A 104 3.86 7.14 0.56
C VAL A 104 3.07 8.41 0.87
N TYR A 105 3.14 9.42 -0.01
CA TYR A 105 2.40 10.67 0.13
C TYR A 105 0.89 10.43 0.21
N GLY A 106 0.31 9.78 -0.80
CA GLY A 106 -1.13 9.54 -0.88
C GLY A 106 -1.64 8.75 0.33
N SER A 107 -0.93 7.68 0.71
CA SER A 107 -1.29 6.88 1.88
C SER A 107 -1.17 7.63 3.20
N ASN A 108 -0.29 8.63 3.32
CA ASN A 108 -0.20 9.51 4.50
C ASN A 108 -1.30 10.56 4.51
N MET A 109 -1.65 11.13 3.36
CA MET A 109 -2.68 12.15 3.27
C MET A 109 -4.08 11.61 3.59
N ILE A 110 -4.35 10.34 3.30
CA ILE A 110 -5.58 9.66 3.72
C ILE A 110 -5.75 9.67 5.26
N GLU A 111 -4.65 9.57 6.01
CA GLU A 111 -4.68 9.66 7.48
C GLU A 111 -4.39 11.09 8.00
N ALA A 112 -4.35 12.09 7.12
CA ALA A 112 -4.05 13.49 7.43
C ALA A 112 -2.72 13.75 8.16
N VAL A 113 -1.73 12.86 7.98
CA VAL A 113 -0.38 12.89 8.58
C VAL A 113 0.69 13.20 7.53
N GLY A 114 1.94 13.48 7.94
CA GLY A 114 3.04 13.78 7.02
C GLY A 114 3.01 15.20 6.46
N SER A 115 3.60 15.39 5.27
CA SER A 115 3.85 16.68 4.62
C SER A 115 3.37 16.69 3.17
N ASN A 116 3.50 17.82 2.48
CA ASN A 116 3.21 17.93 1.05
C ASN A 116 4.08 16.99 0.18
N LEU A 117 3.72 16.89 -1.10
CA LEU A 117 4.39 15.97 -2.04
C LEU A 117 5.87 16.32 -2.25
N ASP A 118 6.23 17.59 -2.38
CA ASP A 118 7.62 18.01 -2.63
C ASP A 118 8.55 17.56 -1.49
N ILE A 119 8.15 17.84 -0.24
CA ILE A 119 8.90 17.42 0.95
C ILE A 119 8.91 15.89 1.06
N THR A 120 7.79 15.24 0.73
CA THR A 120 7.69 13.78 0.76
C THR A 120 8.66 13.13 -0.22
N SER A 121 8.67 13.59 -1.47
CA SER A 121 9.58 13.12 -2.52
C SER A 121 11.04 13.35 -2.14
N GLU A 122 11.38 14.50 -1.56
CA GLU A 122 12.75 14.77 -1.12
C GLU A 122 13.20 13.81 0.00
N LEU A 123 12.33 13.51 0.97
CA LEU A 123 12.62 12.58 2.07
C LEU A 123 12.67 11.12 1.60
N CYS A 124 11.80 10.72 0.67
CA CYS A 124 11.72 9.36 0.15
C CYS A 124 12.88 9.00 -0.78
N ARG A 125 13.40 9.97 -1.55
CA ARG A 125 14.45 9.76 -2.55
C ARG A 125 15.63 8.95 -2.03
N ASP A 126 16.20 9.37 -0.90
CA ASP A 126 17.41 8.73 -0.36
C ASP A 126 17.10 7.33 0.20
N ILE A 127 15.91 7.16 0.79
CA ILE A 127 15.46 5.88 1.36
C ILE A 127 15.30 4.84 0.24
N PHE A 128 14.56 5.19 -0.82
CA PHE A 128 14.37 4.28 -1.95
C PHE A 128 15.62 4.12 -2.81
N ALA A 129 16.56 5.07 -2.78
CA ALA A 129 17.90 4.88 -3.33
C ALA A 129 18.79 3.91 -2.54
N GLY A 130 18.33 3.38 -1.39
CA GLY A 130 19.07 2.44 -0.55
C GLY A 130 19.95 3.11 0.51
N VAL A 131 19.86 4.43 0.67
CA VAL A 131 20.51 5.17 1.76
C VAL A 131 19.60 5.13 3.00
N ILE A 132 19.51 3.94 3.59
CA ILE A 132 18.60 3.64 4.72
C ILE A 132 19.12 4.19 6.06
N ASP A 133 20.41 4.54 6.11
CA ASP A 133 21.11 5.02 7.31
C ASP A 133 20.85 6.51 7.59
N THR A 134 19.57 6.88 7.64
CA THR A 134 19.10 8.18 8.13
C THR A 134 18.62 8.04 9.57
N ASP A 135 19.42 7.41 10.43
CA ASP A 135 19.21 7.43 11.88
C ASP A 135 19.31 8.85 12.47
N ALA A 136 19.70 9.83 11.65
CA ALA A 136 19.29 11.24 11.78
C ALA A 136 17.76 11.40 11.56
N VAL A 137 16.98 10.71 12.38
CA VAL A 137 15.54 10.92 12.54
C VAL A 137 15.28 12.35 13.03
N GLU A 138 16.25 12.88 13.77
CA GLU A 138 16.26 14.23 14.31
C GLU A 138 17.17 15.10 13.45
N ILE A 139 16.55 16.11 12.85
CA ILE A 139 17.23 17.16 12.10
C ILE A 139 17.21 18.44 12.93
N SER A 140 18.26 19.24 12.80
CA SER A 140 18.32 20.56 13.46
C SER A 140 17.24 21.48 12.89
N ASP A 141 16.78 22.42 13.71
CA ASP A 141 15.94 23.56 13.31
C ASP A 141 16.55 24.46 12.21
N HIS A 142 17.85 24.34 11.93
CA HIS A 142 18.52 25.01 10.84
C HIS A 142 18.39 24.29 9.49
N ASP A 143 17.96 23.02 9.51
CA ASP A 143 17.80 22.18 8.33
C ASP A 143 16.73 22.73 7.38
N LYS A 144 16.95 22.56 6.07
CA LYS A 144 16.04 23.08 5.04
C LYS A 144 14.70 22.38 5.06
N ILE A 145 14.68 21.06 5.24
CA ILE A 145 13.45 20.26 5.35
C ILE A 145 12.70 20.66 6.62
N TYR A 146 13.41 20.86 7.74
CA TYR A 146 12.79 21.33 8.97
C TYR A 146 12.00 22.62 8.74
N LYS A 147 12.64 23.62 8.13
CA LYS A 147 12.03 24.92 7.86
C LYS A 147 10.87 24.82 6.87
N ALA A 148 10.99 23.96 5.86
CA ALA A 148 9.93 23.72 4.88
C ALA A 148 8.67 23.12 5.55
N ILE A 149 8.85 22.08 6.36
CA ILE A 149 7.77 21.47 7.14
C ILE A 149 7.16 22.50 8.10
N GLN A 150 7.99 23.26 8.82
CA GLN A 150 7.51 24.26 9.76
C GLN A 150 6.66 25.33 9.06
N THR A 151 7.11 25.81 7.89
CA THR A 151 6.39 26.78 7.07
C THR A 151 5.05 26.22 6.61
N GLU A 152 5.04 25.02 6.03
CA GLU A 152 3.81 24.35 5.58
C GLU A 152 2.79 24.20 6.71
N ARG A 153 3.25 23.81 7.92
CA ARG A 153 2.37 23.66 9.07
C ARG A 153 1.76 24.99 9.52
N ILE A 154 2.54 26.07 9.50
CA ILE A 154 2.06 27.43 9.81
C ILE A 154 1.01 27.86 8.77
N GLU A 155 1.27 27.64 7.48
CA GLU A 155 0.33 27.97 6.40
C GLU A 155 -0.99 27.20 6.50
N LYS A 156 -0.94 25.96 6.99
CA LYS A 156 -2.11 25.10 7.27
C LYS A 156 -2.75 25.35 8.64
N CYS A 157 -2.32 26.36 9.38
CA CYS A 157 -2.79 26.66 10.75
C CYS A 157 -2.68 25.46 11.72
N LYS A 158 -1.69 24.58 11.53
CA LYS A 158 -1.41 23.43 12.41
C LYS A 158 -0.37 23.78 13.48
N PRO A 159 -0.35 23.10 14.64
CA PRO A 159 0.72 23.26 15.63
C PRO A 159 2.11 23.07 15.01
N SER A 160 3.07 23.94 15.32
CA SER A 160 4.39 23.97 14.64
C SER A 160 5.55 23.98 15.63
N SER A 161 5.36 23.35 16.81
CA SER A 161 6.43 23.13 17.78
C SER A 161 7.53 22.25 17.18
N HIS A 162 8.69 22.23 17.83
CA HIS A 162 9.81 21.38 17.39
C HIS A 162 9.38 19.91 17.24
N GLU A 163 8.61 19.41 18.21
CA GLU A 163 8.12 18.03 18.21
C GLU A 163 7.12 17.77 17.08
N ASP A 164 6.25 18.73 16.77
CA ASP A 164 5.30 18.63 15.66
C ASP A 164 6.01 18.49 14.30
N VAL A 165 7.06 19.28 14.09
CA VAL A 165 7.85 19.27 12.85
C VAL A 165 8.59 17.94 12.71
N LEU A 166 9.24 17.49 13.80
CA LEU A 166 9.94 16.20 13.79
C LEU A 166 8.97 15.03 13.62
N ARG A 167 7.79 15.06 14.24
CA ARG A 167 6.75 14.04 14.05
C ARG A 167 6.30 13.97 12.59
N THR A 168 5.99 15.10 11.95
CA THR A 168 5.62 15.13 10.52
C THR A 168 6.69 14.51 9.64
N ARG A 169 7.97 14.83 9.88
CA ARG A 169 9.07 14.20 9.16
C ARG A 169 9.11 12.69 9.38
N ARG A 170 8.95 12.24 10.63
CA ARG A 170 8.94 10.80 10.97
C ARG A 170 7.82 10.06 10.26
N GLU A 171 6.62 10.62 10.21
CA GLU A 171 5.47 10.02 9.52
C GLU A 171 5.75 9.73 8.05
N VAL A 172 6.57 10.55 7.37
CA VAL A 172 7.02 10.29 6.00
C VAL A 172 8.15 9.27 5.96
N VAL A 173 9.23 9.52 6.70
CA VAL A 173 10.46 8.71 6.67
C VAL A 173 10.18 7.26 7.07
N GLN A 174 9.41 7.05 8.15
CA GLN A 174 9.10 5.71 8.62
C GLN A 174 8.19 4.95 7.69
N HIS A 175 7.28 5.64 7.02
CA HIS A 175 6.43 5.01 6.03
C HIS A 175 7.24 4.55 4.82
N ALA A 176 8.15 5.40 4.31
CA ALA A 176 9.06 5.00 3.24
C ALA A 176 9.96 3.82 3.65
N LYS A 177 10.49 3.81 4.88
CA LYS A 177 11.28 2.68 5.43
C LYS A 177 10.45 1.40 5.54
N ALA A 178 9.21 1.49 5.99
CA ALA A 178 8.29 0.36 6.09
C ALA A 178 7.92 -0.21 4.72
N ALA A 179 7.63 0.66 3.74
CA ALA A 179 7.39 0.28 2.36
C ALA A 179 8.61 -0.42 1.75
N TYR A 180 9.79 0.20 1.92
CA TYR A 180 11.05 -0.38 1.46
C TYR A 180 11.26 -1.78 2.03
N TYR A 181 11.11 -1.95 3.35
CA TYR A 181 11.31 -3.23 4.01
C TYR A 181 10.34 -4.29 3.48
N MET A 182 9.03 -4.02 3.48
CA MET A 182 8.03 -5.00 3.08
C MET A 182 8.22 -5.45 1.62
N MET A 183 8.38 -4.50 0.70
CA MET A 183 8.56 -4.78 -0.72
C MET A 183 9.90 -5.49 -1.00
N ASN A 184 10.96 -5.10 -0.29
CA ASN A 184 12.25 -5.78 -0.41
C ASN A 184 12.19 -7.24 0.09
N GLU A 185 11.52 -7.51 1.22
CA GLU A 185 11.38 -8.88 1.72
C GLU A 185 10.48 -9.74 0.83
N VAL A 186 9.34 -9.22 0.39
CA VAL A 186 8.31 -10.02 -0.29
C VAL A 186 8.55 -10.07 -1.79
N ASP A 187 8.81 -8.94 -2.44
CA ASP A 187 8.85 -8.81 -3.90
C ASP A 187 10.25 -9.09 -4.44
N ILE A 188 11.27 -8.51 -3.81
CA ILE A 188 12.66 -8.59 -4.29
C ILE A 188 13.34 -9.89 -3.82
N LYS A 189 13.25 -10.20 -2.51
CA LYS A 189 13.81 -11.44 -1.95
C LYS A 189 12.93 -12.66 -2.18
N GLY A 190 11.65 -12.45 -2.50
CA GLY A 190 10.72 -13.53 -2.82
C GLY A 190 10.15 -14.27 -1.60
N ASN A 191 10.24 -13.70 -0.39
CA ASN A 191 9.64 -14.33 0.80
C ASN A 191 8.10 -14.30 0.73
N ASP A 192 7.45 -15.24 1.42
CA ASP A 192 6.00 -15.16 1.67
C ASP A 192 5.71 -13.97 2.60
N LEU A 193 4.60 -13.26 2.38
CA LEU A 193 4.12 -12.27 3.35
C LEU A 193 3.74 -12.99 4.65
N SER A 194 4.58 -12.85 5.67
CA SER A 194 4.47 -13.56 6.94
C SER A 194 4.01 -12.66 8.09
N GLU A 195 3.57 -13.28 9.19
CA GLU A 195 3.27 -12.58 10.44
C GLU A 195 4.47 -11.72 10.89
N GLU A 196 5.69 -12.25 10.80
CA GLU A 196 6.93 -11.56 11.16
C GLU A 196 7.17 -10.31 10.30
N ILE A 197 7.03 -10.41 8.96
CA ILE A 197 7.18 -9.27 8.05
C ILE A 197 6.13 -8.20 8.37
N ILE A 198 4.89 -8.59 8.63
CA ILE A 198 3.81 -7.64 8.99
C ILE A 198 4.15 -6.90 10.30
N LEU A 199 4.59 -7.62 11.33
CA LEU A 199 4.96 -7.03 12.62
C LEU A 199 6.16 -6.08 12.47
N GLU A 200 7.19 -6.47 11.73
CA GLU A 200 8.38 -5.65 11.53
C GLU A 200 8.08 -4.41 10.67
N THR A 201 7.29 -4.54 9.60
CA THR A 201 6.82 -3.40 8.82
C THR A 201 6.06 -2.41 9.70
N HIS A 202 5.17 -2.90 10.57
CA HIS A 202 4.43 -2.03 11.48
C HIS A 202 5.36 -1.36 12.52
N ARG A 203 6.35 -2.08 13.04
CA ARG A 203 7.36 -1.52 13.94
C ARG A 203 8.14 -0.38 13.27
N LEU A 204 8.57 -0.57 12.03
CA LEU A 204 9.27 0.46 11.25
C LEU A 204 8.35 1.66 11.01
N LEU A 205 7.11 1.42 10.56
CA LEU A 205 6.11 2.45 10.25
C LEU A 205 5.83 3.39 11.43
N THR A 206 5.87 2.87 12.66
CA THR A 206 5.52 3.61 13.88
C THR A 206 6.74 4.07 14.68
N TYR A 207 7.96 3.75 14.24
CA TYR A 207 9.17 3.99 15.02
C TYR A 207 9.35 5.49 15.38
N LYS A 208 9.43 5.79 16.68
CA LYS A 208 9.48 7.15 17.26
C LYS A 208 8.23 8.02 16.97
N ILE A 209 7.09 7.41 16.68
CA ILE A 209 5.82 8.12 16.51
C ILE A 209 4.89 7.62 17.60
N ASP A 210 4.65 8.43 18.63
CA ASP A 210 3.77 8.03 19.72
C ASP A 210 2.31 8.01 19.26
N SER A 211 1.49 7.16 19.90
CA SER A 211 0.07 7.07 19.57
C SER A 211 -0.65 8.41 19.85
N PRO A 212 -1.85 8.64 19.30
CA PRO A 212 -2.65 9.82 19.64
C PRO A 212 -2.92 9.97 21.15
N ASP A 213 -2.96 8.86 21.89
CA ASP A 213 -3.14 8.82 23.34
C ASP A 213 -1.84 8.96 24.14
N GLY A 214 -0.71 9.22 23.47
CA GLY A 214 0.60 9.42 24.09
C GLY A 214 1.32 8.12 24.50
N ILE A 215 0.93 6.97 23.96
CA ILE A 215 1.63 5.70 24.21
C ILE A 215 2.91 5.68 23.36
N PRO A 216 4.10 5.49 23.96
CA PRO A 216 5.34 5.47 23.22
C PRO A 216 5.37 4.41 22.13
N SER A 217 5.89 4.73 20.94
CA SER A 217 6.06 3.75 19.85
C SER A 217 6.79 2.47 20.24
N SER A 218 7.72 2.53 21.21
CA SER A 218 8.44 1.37 21.73
C SER A 218 7.55 0.36 22.46
N GLU A 219 6.34 0.75 22.86
CA GLU A 219 5.39 -0.11 23.59
C GLU A 219 4.33 -0.75 22.69
N TYR A 220 4.12 -0.22 21.48
CA TYR A 220 3.08 -0.71 20.56
C TYR A 220 3.56 -1.03 19.14
N GLY A 221 4.72 -0.52 18.73
CA GLY A 221 5.27 -0.76 17.40
C GLY A 221 5.62 -2.23 17.19
N GLY A 222 5.03 -2.85 16.16
CA GLY A 222 5.13 -4.29 15.90
C GLY A 222 4.53 -5.19 16.97
N ILE A 223 3.63 -4.67 17.82
CA ILE A 223 3.01 -5.41 18.91
C ILE A 223 1.49 -5.37 18.73
N TYR A 224 0.83 -6.52 18.81
CA TYR A 224 -0.62 -6.58 18.76
C TYR A 224 -1.26 -5.83 19.92
N ARG A 225 -2.37 -5.15 19.64
CA ARG A 225 -3.14 -4.46 20.68
C ARG A 225 -3.57 -5.43 21.77
N ASN A 226 -3.61 -4.95 23.00
CA ASN A 226 -4.08 -5.69 24.17
C ASN A 226 -5.42 -5.14 24.70
N CYS A 227 -6.02 -4.19 23.99
CA CYS A 227 -7.28 -3.54 24.30
C CYS A 227 -8.30 -3.69 23.15
N PRO A 228 -9.60 -3.52 23.44
CA PRO A 228 -10.62 -3.36 22.42
C PRO A 228 -10.38 -2.06 21.64
N VAL A 229 -10.68 -2.09 20.34
CA VAL A 229 -10.67 -0.93 19.46
C VAL A 229 -11.95 -0.91 18.66
N GLN A 230 -12.40 0.27 18.27
CA GLN A 230 -13.62 0.48 17.48
C GLN A 230 -13.40 1.64 16.50
N ARG A 231 -14.11 1.61 15.37
CA ARG A 231 -14.19 2.72 14.42
C ARG A 231 -15.65 3.04 14.19
N GLY A 232 -16.09 4.24 14.57
CA GLY A 232 -17.52 4.56 14.58
C GLY A 232 -18.30 3.56 15.43
N PHE A 233 -19.28 2.88 14.84
CA PHE A 233 -20.07 1.82 15.49
C PHE A 233 -19.55 0.40 15.21
N HIS A 234 -18.47 0.27 14.43
CA HIS A 234 -17.87 -1.02 14.09
C HIS A 234 -16.88 -1.48 15.18
N PHE A 235 -17.17 -2.65 15.76
CA PHE A 235 -16.29 -3.31 16.73
C PHE A 235 -15.39 -4.33 16.03
N PHE A 236 -14.08 -4.18 16.21
CA PHE A 236 -13.11 -5.13 15.67
C PHE A 236 -13.05 -6.41 16.52
N PRO A 237 -12.48 -7.52 16.00
CA PRO A 237 -12.34 -8.76 16.74
C PRO A 237 -11.72 -8.58 18.13
N HIS A 238 -12.05 -9.45 19.08
CA HIS A 238 -11.49 -9.38 20.43
C HIS A 238 -9.95 -9.47 20.41
N GLN A 239 -9.21 -8.67 21.19
CA GLN A 239 -7.74 -8.61 21.08
C GLN A 239 -7.03 -9.97 21.20
N TYR A 240 -7.58 -10.90 21.98
CA TYR A 240 -7.02 -12.26 22.13
C TYR A 240 -7.13 -13.15 20.89
N THR A 241 -8.01 -12.83 19.93
CA THR A 241 -8.13 -13.58 18.67
C THR A 241 -7.24 -13.02 17.57
N VAL A 242 -6.76 -11.77 17.70
CA VAL A 242 -5.91 -11.08 16.71
C VAL A 242 -4.70 -11.90 16.26
N PRO A 243 -3.87 -12.50 17.15
CA PRO A 243 -2.71 -13.26 16.69
C PRO A 243 -3.11 -14.46 15.82
N LYS A 244 -4.20 -15.14 16.18
CA LYS A 244 -4.71 -16.25 15.37
C LYS A 244 -5.23 -15.74 14.02
N ALA A 245 -5.97 -14.62 14.01
CA ALA A 245 -6.53 -14.06 12.80
C ALA A 245 -5.45 -13.64 11.78
N ILE A 246 -4.31 -13.08 12.23
CA ILE A 246 -3.19 -12.75 11.34
C ILE A 246 -2.49 -14.01 10.79
N ARG A 247 -2.32 -15.06 11.61
CA ARG A 247 -1.83 -16.36 11.12
C ARG A 247 -2.77 -17.00 10.11
N ASP A 248 -4.08 -16.95 10.36
CA ASP A 248 -5.09 -17.45 9.44
C ASP A 248 -5.09 -16.64 8.13
N LEU A 249 -4.91 -15.32 8.20
CA LEU A 249 -4.81 -14.43 7.05
C LEU A 249 -3.63 -14.81 6.14
N THR A 250 -2.42 -14.92 6.72
CA THR A 250 -1.22 -15.29 5.96
C THR A 250 -1.28 -16.72 5.40
N THR A 251 -1.88 -17.65 6.15
CA THR A 251 -2.15 -19.02 5.68
C THR A 251 -3.13 -19.04 4.51
N SER A 252 -4.20 -18.23 4.59
CA SER A 252 -5.20 -18.13 3.52
C SER A 252 -4.59 -17.53 2.25
N LEU A 253 -3.78 -16.47 2.38
CA LEU A 253 -3.10 -15.85 1.23
C LEU A 253 -2.26 -16.89 0.49
N LYS A 254 -1.48 -17.68 1.22
CA LYS A 254 -0.67 -18.76 0.65
C LYS A 254 -1.53 -19.82 -0.06
N ALA A 255 -2.69 -20.17 0.48
CA ALA A 255 -3.60 -21.13 -0.12
C ALA A 255 -4.25 -20.59 -1.41
N ASP A 256 -4.65 -19.32 -1.42
CA ASP A 256 -5.21 -18.65 -2.61
C ASP A 256 -4.14 -18.57 -3.72
N ILE A 257 -2.89 -18.22 -3.38
CA ILE A 257 -1.77 -18.23 -4.35
C ILE A 257 -1.55 -19.65 -4.91
N ALA A 258 -1.56 -20.68 -4.06
CA ALA A 258 -1.39 -22.05 -4.52
C ALA A 258 -2.55 -22.50 -5.45
N THR A 259 -3.75 -21.97 -5.23
CA THR A 259 -4.91 -22.20 -6.09
C THR A 259 -4.73 -21.51 -7.44
N ALA A 260 -4.31 -20.24 -7.45
CA ALA A 260 -3.98 -19.51 -8.67
C ALA A 260 -2.88 -20.19 -9.49
N GLU A 261 -1.86 -20.75 -8.84
CA GLU A 261 -0.82 -21.55 -9.50
C GLU A 261 -1.34 -22.85 -10.10
N ALA A 262 -2.36 -23.45 -9.51
CA ALA A 262 -2.96 -24.68 -10.02
C ALA A 262 -3.90 -24.40 -11.21
N SER A 263 -4.59 -23.26 -11.22
CA SER A 263 -5.42 -22.82 -12.36
C SER A 263 -4.58 -22.23 -13.50
N GLY A 264 -3.46 -21.58 -13.19
CA GLY A 264 -2.64 -20.83 -14.14
C GLY A 264 -3.11 -19.38 -14.36
N GLU A 265 -4.03 -18.91 -13.52
CA GLU A 265 -4.70 -17.60 -13.63
C GLU A 265 -4.74 -16.91 -12.26
N ILE A 266 -4.66 -15.58 -12.25
CA ILE A 266 -4.75 -14.77 -11.03
C ILE A 266 -5.40 -13.43 -11.33
N ASP A 267 -6.36 -13.04 -10.48
CA ASP A 267 -6.80 -11.65 -10.36
C ASP A 267 -5.98 -10.99 -9.23
N PRO A 268 -4.94 -10.20 -9.58
CA PRO A 268 -4.10 -9.58 -8.57
C PRO A 268 -4.82 -8.46 -7.82
N VAL A 269 -5.80 -7.80 -8.44
CA VAL A 269 -6.56 -6.70 -7.84
C VAL A 269 -7.50 -7.26 -6.79
N ALA A 270 -8.28 -8.28 -7.12
CA ALA A 270 -9.16 -8.97 -6.18
C ALA A 270 -8.37 -9.61 -5.02
N LEU A 271 -7.21 -10.21 -5.32
CA LEU A 271 -6.34 -10.77 -4.28
C LEU A 271 -5.85 -9.67 -3.31
N ALA A 272 -5.33 -8.56 -3.84
CA ALA A 272 -4.83 -7.45 -3.02
C ALA A 272 -5.95 -6.81 -2.20
N ALA A 273 -7.10 -6.55 -2.81
CA ALA A 273 -8.29 -5.99 -2.16
C ALA A 273 -8.78 -6.90 -1.02
N LYS A 274 -8.95 -8.20 -1.27
CA LYS A 274 -9.35 -9.20 -0.27
C LYS A 274 -8.44 -9.17 0.96
N TYR A 275 -7.12 -9.16 0.78
CA TYR A 275 -6.19 -9.27 1.89
C TYR A 275 -5.92 -7.95 2.61
N CYS A 276 -5.94 -6.82 1.93
CA CYS A 276 -5.88 -5.52 2.60
C CYS A 276 -7.15 -5.26 3.42
N HIS A 277 -8.31 -5.64 2.89
CA HIS A 277 -9.61 -5.54 3.56
C HIS A 277 -9.68 -6.46 4.78
N LYS A 278 -9.33 -7.74 4.62
CA LYS A 278 -9.26 -8.68 5.77
C LYS A 278 -8.32 -8.16 6.87
N PHE A 279 -7.15 -7.63 6.49
CA PHE A 279 -6.19 -7.11 7.47
C PHE A 279 -6.76 -5.92 8.25
N VAL A 280 -7.35 -4.93 7.57
CA VAL A 280 -7.87 -3.73 8.24
C VAL A 280 -9.08 -4.04 9.13
N ASN A 281 -9.84 -5.09 8.80
CA ASN A 281 -10.96 -5.62 9.59
C ASN A 281 -10.54 -6.51 10.77
N ILE A 282 -9.31 -7.04 10.79
CA ILE A 282 -8.71 -7.61 12.01
C ILE A 282 -8.29 -6.49 12.97
N HIS A 283 -7.78 -5.38 12.40
CA HIS A 283 -7.28 -4.20 13.10
C HIS A 283 -6.26 -4.56 14.19
N PRO A 284 -5.13 -5.21 13.83
CA PRO A 284 -4.26 -5.90 14.78
C PRO A 284 -3.51 -4.98 15.76
N PHE A 285 -3.31 -3.71 15.41
CA PHE A 285 -2.44 -2.79 16.14
C PHE A 285 -3.22 -1.66 16.80
N LEU A 286 -2.54 -0.93 17.70
CA LEU A 286 -3.09 0.25 18.37
C LEU A 286 -3.29 1.44 17.42
N ASP A 287 -2.36 1.64 16.50
CA ASP A 287 -2.37 2.68 15.45
C ASP A 287 -1.67 2.13 14.20
N GLY A 288 -1.76 2.82 13.06
CA GLY A 288 -1.03 2.47 11.84
C GLY A 288 -1.67 1.38 10.97
N ASN A 289 -2.80 0.79 11.40
CA ASN A 289 -3.48 -0.30 10.70
C ASN A 289 -3.80 0.03 9.23
N SER A 290 -4.38 1.19 8.95
CA SER A 290 -4.76 1.58 7.59
C SER A 290 -3.55 1.70 6.66
N ARG A 291 -2.45 2.31 7.15
CA ARG A 291 -1.19 2.45 6.40
C ARG A 291 -0.54 1.09 6.16
N THR A 292 -0.50 0.21 7.16
CA THR A 292 -0.01 -1.17 6.98
C THR A 292 -0.88 -1.96 5.99
N SER A 293 -2.22 -1.78 6.02
CA SER A 293 -3.14 -2.40 5.04
C SER A 293 -2.81 -1.99 3.60
N ARG A 294 -2.55 -0.70 3.35
CA ARG A 294 -2.18 -0.20 2.01
C ARG A 294 -0.78 -0.66 1.57
N LEU A 295 0.16 -0.85 2.50
CA LEU A 295 1.44 -1.50 2.20
C LEU A 295 1.25 -2.97 1.80
N ILE A 296 0.36 -3.71 2.49
CA ILE A 296 0.00 -5.08 2.10
C ILE A 296 -0.62 -5.12 0.70
N LEU A 297 -1.57 -4.22 0.42
CA LEU A 297 -2.19 -4.08 -0.92
C LEU A 297 -1.12 -3.90 -2.00
N ASN A 298 -0.25 -2.91 -1.84
CA ASN A 298 0.76 -2.60 -2.87
C ASN A 298 1.83 -3.68 -3.00
N THR A 299 2.17 -4.37 -1.91
CA THR A 299 3.10 -5.52 -1.96
C THR A 299 2.48 -6.69 -2.74
N ILE A 300 1.20 -7.00 -2.52
CA ILE A 300 0.51 -8.06 -3.27
C ILE A 300 0.38 -7.69 -4.75
N LEU A 301 -0.05 -6.46 -5.06
CA LEU A 301 -0.12 -5.97 -6.44
C LEU A 301 1.24 -6.04 -7.14
N LEU A 302 2.32 -5.65 -6.47
CA LEU A 302 3.64 -5.62 -7.08
C LEU A 302 4.13 -7.04 -7.37
N LYS A 303 3.96 -7.97 -6.42
CA LYS A 303 4.38 -9.36 -6.59
C LYS A 303 3.60 -10.11 -7.65
N TYR A 304 2.28 -9.92 -7.68
CA TYR A 304 1.37 -10.79 -8.45
C TYR A 304 0.70 -10.10 -9.63
N GLY A 305 0.71 -8.77 -9.70
CA GLY A 305 0.19 -7.97 -10.82
C GLY A 305 1.27 -7.17 -11.56
N GLY A 306 2.48 -7.05 -10.99
CA GLY A 306 3.57 -6.29 -11.61
C GLY A 306 3.36 -4.78 -11.60
N CYS A 307 2.46 -4.28 -10.75
CA CYS A 307 2.12 -2.87 -10.60
C CYS A 307 1.92 -2.51 -9.12
N PHE A 308 1.85 -1.23 -8.80
CA PHE A 308 1.40 -0.74 -7.50
C PHE A 308 0.67 0.58 -7.69
N VAL A 309 -0.14 0.99 -6.73
CA VAL A 309 -1.02 2.16 -6.82
C VAL A 309 -0.64 3.25 -5.82
N TRP A 310 -0.89 4.51 -6.20
CA TRP A 310 -0.54 5.71 -5.43
C TRP A 310 -1.71 6.72 -5.35
N PHE A 311 -2.88 6.25 -4.92
CA PHE A 311 -4.08 7.09 -4.73
C PHE A 311 -4.03 7.96 -3.47
N GLY A 312 -4.91 8.95 -3.41
CA GLY A 312 -5.06 9.85 -2.26
C GLY A 312 -4.27 11.15 -2.41
N LYS A 313 -4.03 11.58 -3.65
CA LYS A 313 -3.25 12.80 -3.95
C LYS A 313 -4.10 14.06 -3.87
N ASP A 314 -5.34 13.98 -4.33
CA ASP A 314 -6.34 15.03 -4.17
C ASP A 314 -7.39 14.64 -3.12
N ALA A 315 -8.29 15.58 -2.82
CA ALA A 315 -9.29 15.41 -1.78
C ALA A 315 -10.41 14.44 -2.18
N MET A 316 -10.76 14.40 -3.47
CA MET A 316 -11.86 13.60 -3.99
C MET A 316 -11.50 12.11 -3.96
N GLU A 317 -10.28 11.74 -4.39
CA GLU A 317 -9.76 10.38 -4.27
C GLU A 317 -9.75 9.88 -2.82
N ARG A 318 -9.43 10.77 -1.86
CA ARG A 318 -9.40 10.41 -0.43
C ARG A 318 -10.79 10.16 0.10
N GLU A 319 -11.74 11.01 -0.28
CA GLU A 319 -13.16 10.87 0.10
C GLU A 319 -13.71 9.55 -0.45
N GLN A 320 -13.55 9.30 -1.75
CA GLN A 320 -13.94 8.05 -2.39
C GLN A 320 -13.33 6.81 -1.71
N TYR A 321 -12.02 6.84 -1.42
CA TYR A 321 -11.38 5.74 -0.70
C TYR A 321 -11.98 5.52 0.69
N LEU A 322 -12.26 6.59 1.42
CA LEU A 322 -12.82 6.52 2.77
C LEU A 322 -14.26 6.00 2.75
N ASP A 323 -15.05 6.35 1.73
CA ASP A 323 -16.42 5.88 1.55
C ASP A 323 -16.44 4.37 1.24
N ILE A 324 -15.65 3.92 0.27
CA ILE A 324 -15.49 2.49 -0.05
C ILE A 324 -15.00 1.71 1.18
N ALA A 325 -14.03 2.26 1.91
CA ALA A 325 -13.54 1.63 3.12
C ALA A 325 -14.62 1.56 4.21
N ALA A 326 -15.50 2.57 4.30
CA ALA A 326 -16.60 2.61 5.26
C ALA A 326 -17.68 1.56 4.95
N GLU A 327 -18.05 1.41 3.67
CA GLU A 327 -18.97 0.37 3.20
C GLU A 327 -18.44 -1.04 3.52
N GLY A 328 -17.13 -1.24 3.32
CA GLY A 328 -16.46 -2.48 3.70
C GLY A 328 -16.42 -2.78 5.22
N PHE A 329 -16.74 -1.82 6.09
CA PHE A 329 -16.94 -2.08 7.53
C PHE A 329 -18.42 -2.39 7.87
N ALA A 330 -19.35 -2.14 6.95
CA ALA A 330 -20.79 -2.32 7.15
C ALA A 330 -21.31 -3.68 6.64
N ALA A 331 -20.61 -4.31 5.69
CA ALA A 331 -20.91 -5.63 5.13
C ALA A 331 -20.46 -6.80 6.04
#